data_AF-A0AAW0NKV2-F1
#
_entry.id   AF-A0AAW0NKV2-F1
#
_cell.length_a   1.000
_cell.length_b   1.000
_cell.length_c   1.000
_cell.angle_alpha   90.00
_cell.angle_beta   90.00
_cell.angle_gamma   90.00
#
_symmetry.space_group_name_H-M   'P 1'
#
loop_
_entity.id
_entity.type
_entity.pdbx_description
1 polymer ?
#
loop_
_entity_poly.entity_id
_entity_poly.type
_entity_poly.pdbx_seq_one_letter_code
_entity_poly.pdbx_strand_id
1 'polypeptide(L)'
;MATDENARRTCETRRATLWTDVPPGELSITCRSNTYPKGFYCTWTLLHRTFIPTTFEFDVQHNQRSLEVQPDPSHKNRCHVRFPEVFSSHPYFVNITAINALGKAATTYSFEESYIVKPDPPVRVVATPVKDNPRRLEVSWNSPSTWPDTNSFPLKYFLRYRPLIREQWQHPVNMLYFFQFYYKQEGERERVRREEEGKGERGRGVEKRGEGDKERKEGEREEEVKERKKRKGETEKDERKKEVGEKIRKRREREKEERETEKRKQRNKKGKERERSLEEKELKEKKEEKRKREEKGEKKERWKMKEKEREKEERRKRQEERRSENGLKEREWREKLMKKREKGERKKKGRERRKEKKR
;
A
#
# COMPACT_ATOMS: atom_id res chain seq x y z
N MET A 1 60.01 -12.84 -69.46
CA MET A 1 60.54 -13.70 -68.39
C MET A 1 60.33 -12.99 -67.07
N ALA A 2 59.75 -13.71 -66.12
CA ALA A 2 59.20 -13.25 -64.85
C ALA A 2 60.25 -13.08 -63.73
N THR A 3 59.84 -12.38 -62.66
CA THR A 3 60.08 -12.56 -61.19
C THR A 3 60.07 -11.16 -60.54
N ASP A 4 59.02 -10.71 -59.85
CA ASP A 4 58.52 -11.10 -58.50
C ASP A 4 59.65 -10.94 -57.44
N GLU A 5 59.54 -10.30 -56.28
CA GLU A 5 58.47 -10.29 -55.30
C GLU A 5 58.94 -9.42 -54.11
N ASN A 6 58.31 -8.29 -53.76
CA ASN A 6 58.30 -7.77 -52.37
C ASN A 6 57.40 -6.52 -52.19
N ALA A 7 56.10 -6.76 -52.10
CA ALA A 7 55.21 -5.83 -51.41
C ALA A 7 54.61 -6.59 -50.23
N ARG A 8 55.27 -6.51 -49.07
CA ARG A 8 54.75 -7.03 -47.80
C ARG A 8 53.44 -6.32 -47.48
N ARG A 9 52.32 -6.92 -47.89
CA ARG A 9 50.99 -6.60 -47.37
C ARG A 9 50.96 -7.12 -45.94
N THR A 10 51.25 -6.23 -44.99
CA THR A 10 50.91 -6.46 -43.58
C THR A 10 49.40 -6.52 -43.49
N CYS A 11 48.85 -7.73 -43.44
CA CYS A 11 47.50 -7.95 -42.93
C CYS A 11 47.54 -7.60 -41.44
N GLU A 12 47.21 -6.35 -41.10
CA GLU A 12 46.86 -6.02 -39.73
C GLU A 12 45.55 -6.74 -39.41
N THR A 13 45.68 -7.88 -38.74
CA THR A 13 44.55 -8.58 -38.14
C THR A 13 43.96 -7.66 -37.08
N ARG A 14 42.98 -6.84 -37.46
CA ARG A 14 42.15 -6.11 -36.51
C ARG A 14 41.42 -7.15 -35.66
N ARG A 15 41.90 -7.34 -34.43
CA ARG A 15 41.13 -8.05 -33.40
C ARG A 15 39.87 -7.22 -33.14
N ALA A 16 38.76 -7.68 -33.69
CA ALA A 16 37.45 -7.23 -33.26
C ALA A 16 37.11 -7.98 -31.96
N THR A 17 37.17 -7.28 -30.83
CA THR A 17 36.57 -7.79 -29.59
C THR A 17 35.06 -7.64 -29.74
N LEU A 18 34.37 -8.74 -30.00
CA LEU A 18 32.90 -8.77 -30.00
C LEU A 18 32.43 -8.74 -28.55
N TRP A 19 32.20 -7.54 -28.03
CA TRP A 19 31.44 -7.38 -26.80
C TRP A 19 30.00 -7.74 -27.12
N THR A 20 29.40 -8.66 -26.36
CA THR A 20 27.96 -8.93 -26.42
C THR A 20 27.23 -7.78 -25.71
N ASP A 21 27.37 -6.58 -26.26
CA ASP A 21 26.73 -5.39 -25.75
C ASP A 21 25.23 -5.46 -26.12
N VAL A 22 24.37 -5.17 -25.15
CA VAL A 22 22.91 -5.31 -25.31
C VAL A 22 22.26 -3.93 -25.14
N PRO A 23 21.29 -3.56 -26.02
CA PRO A 23 20.50 -2.35 -25.80
C PRO A 23 19.73 -2.41 -24.47
N PRO A 24 19.34 -1.27 -23.89
CA PRO A 24 18.61 -1.25 -22.64
C PRO A 24 17.24 -1.89 -22.83
N GLY A 25 16.83 -2.72 -21.87
CA GLY A 25 15.50 -3.33 -21.82
C GLY A 25 14.59 -2.60 -20.83
N GLU A 26 13.50 -3.26 -20.46
CA GLU A 26 12.55 -2.77 -19.46
C GLU A 26 13.19 -2.66 -18.06
N LEU A 27 12.72 -1.66 -17.30
CA LEU A 27 13.19 -1.34 -15.94
C LEU A 27 12.17 -1.80 -14.90
N SER A 28 12.66 -2.28 -13.75
CA SER A 28 11.82 -2.39 -12.55
C SER A 28 11.87 -1.07 -11.78
N ILE A 29 10.73 -0.39 -11.68
CA ILE A 29 10.58 0.90 -10.98
C ILE A 29 9.83 0.66 -9.67
N THR A 30 10.35 1.20 -8.57
CA THR A 30 9.70 1.15 -7.25
C THR A 30 9.75 2.52 -6.60
N CYS A 31 8.59 3.05 -6.22
CA CYS A 31 8.45 4.33 -5.52
C CYS A 31 7.96 4.14 -4.09
N ARG A 32 8.46 4.95 -3.16
CA ARG A 32 8.16 4.87 -1.73
C ARG A 32 8.25 6.26 -1.08
N SER A 33 7.37 6.51 -0.12
CA SER A 33 7.43 7.67 0.77
C SER A 33 7.57 7.23 2.22
N ASN A 34 8.74 7.46 2.80
CA ASN A 34 9.01 7.35 4.23
C ASN A 34 9.00 8.72 4.94
N THR A 35 8.94 9.83 4.19
CA THR A 35 8.98 11.21 4.68
C THR A 35 7.65 11.95 4.52
N TYR A 36 6.53 11.23 4.36
CA TYR A 36 5.22 11.84 4.13
C TYR A 36 4.86 12.86 5.24
N PRO A 37 4.28 14.02 4.90
CA PRO A 37 3.84 14.47 3.57
C PRO A 37 4.89 15.25 2.75
N LYS A 38 6.18 15.20 3.10
CA LYS A 38 7.20 16.04 2.44
C LYS A 38 7.50 15.63 0.99
N GLY A 39 7.50 14.34 0.72
CA GLY A 39 7.88 13.82 -0.59
C GLY A 39 8.03 12.32 -0.62
N PHE A 40 8.44 11.81 -1.77
CA PHE A 40 8.72 10.41 -2.03
C PHE A 40 9.99 10.27 -2.87
N TYR A 41 10.50 9.06 -2.94
CA TYR A 41 11.61 8.72 -3.81
C TYR A 41 11.24 7.54 -4.70
N CYS A 42 11.85 7.48 -5.88
CA CYS A 42 11.76 6.34 -6.78
C CYS A 42 13.14 5.75 -7.00
N THR A 43 13.18 4.44 -7.12
CA THR A 43 14.37 3.64 -7.41
C THR A 43 14.12 2.75 -8.60
N TRP A 44 15.17 2.49 -9.38
CA TRP A 44 15.04 1.66 -10.58
C TRP A 44 16.23 0.75 -10.82
N THR A 45 15.95 -0.40 -11.40
CA THR A 45 16.96 -1.39 -11.80
C THR A 45 16.63 -1.97 -13.17
N LEU A 46 17.64 -2.12 -14.02
CA LEU A 46 17.49 -2.86 -15.28
C LEU A 46 17.18 -4.32 -14.99
N LEU A 47 16.16 -4.87 -15.65
CA LEU A 47 15.82 -6.30 -15.53
C LEU A 47 16.92 -7.20 -16.11
N HIS A 48 17.63 -6.69 -17.12
CA HIS A 48 18.76 -7.36 -17.76
C HIS A 48 19.98 -6.43 -17.82
N ARG A 49 21.16 -6.96 -17.50
CA ARG A 49 22.41 -6.19 -17.57
C ARG A 49 22.78 -5.93 -19.02
N THR A 50 23.15 -4.69 -19.32
CA THR A 50 23.59 -4.24 -20.65
C THR A 50 25.10 -4.32 -20.86
N PHE A 51 25.88 -4.54 -19.78
CA PHE A 51 27.35 -4.60 -19.74
C PHE A 51 28.11 -3.37 -20.28
N ILE A 52 27.38 -2.32 -20.70
CA ILE A 52 27.91 -1.03 -21.14
C ILE A 52 27.40 0.13 -20.29
N PRO A 53 28.13 1.27 -20.25
CA PRO A 53 27.68 2.46 -19.54
C PRO A 53 26.28 2.87 -19.98
N THR A 54 25.36 2.90 -19.02
CA THR A 54 23.95 3.24 -19.24
C THR A 54 23.59 4.43 -18.36
N THR A 55 23.07 5.49 -18.95
CA THR A 55 22.55 6.68 -18.26
C THR A 55 21.02 6.63 -18.18
N PHE A 56 20.44 7.41 -17.27
CA PHE A 56 19.00 7.41 -17.03
C PHE A 56 18.47 8.85 -17.06
N GLU A 57 17.42 9.07 -17.84
CA GLU A 57 16.61 10.28 -17.82
C GLU A 57 15.27 9.93 -17.15
N PHE A 58 14.75 10.83 -16.31
CA PHE A 58 13.50 10.60 -15.61
C PHE A 58 12.63 11.85 -15.59
N ASP A 59 11.32 11.65 -15.74
CA ASP A 59 10.29 12.68 -15.63
C ASP A 59 9.16 12.16 -14.74
N VAL A 60 8.58 13.06 -13.94
CA VAL A 60 7.48 12.72 -13.05
C VAL A 60 6.35 13.71 -13.27
N GLN A 61 5.16 13.17 -13.54
CA GLN A 61 3.97 13.95 -13.81
C GLN A 61 2.88 13.65 -12.81
N HIS A 62 2.14 14.69 -12.43
CA HIS A 62 0.99 14.58 -11.55
C HIS A 62 -0.07 15.59 -11.98
N ASN A 63 -1.31 15.13 -12.14
CA ASN A 63 -2.43 15.96 -12.59
C ASN A 63 -2.08 16.81 -13.85
N GLN A 64 -1.51 16.15 -14.88
CA GLN A 64 -1.08 16.76 -16.14
C GLN A 64 0.02 17.85 -16.01
N ARG A 65 0.71 17.94 -14.86
CA ARG A 65 1.83 18.85 -14.63
C ARG A 65 3.11 18.06 -14.38
N SER A 66 4.21 18.47 -15.01
CA SER A 66 5.54 17.95 -14.67
C SER A 66 5.97 18.49 -13.31
N LEU A 67 6.53 17.60 -12.49
CA LEU A 67 7.06 17.91 -11.16
C LEU A 67 8.57 18.09 -11.22
N GLU A 68 9.09 18.88 -10.30
CA GLU A 68 10.53 19.01 -10.12
C GLU A 68 11.09 17.75 -9.46
N VAL A 69 12.08 17.13 -10.12
CA VAL A 69 12.71 15.89 -9.66
C VAL A 69 14.17 16.16 -9.31
N GLN A 70 14.55 15.76 -8.10
CA GLN A 70 15.90 15.94 -7.59
C GLN A 70 16.66 14.60 -7.63
N PRO A 71 17.72 14.47 -8.46
CA PRO A 71 18.56 13.28 -8.46
C PRO A 71 19.19 13.06 -7.07
N ASP A 72 19.32 11.82 -6.64
CA ASP A 72 19.98 11.53 -5.38
C ASP A 72 21.51 11.62 -5.53
N PRO A 73 22.21 12.40 -4.68
CA PRO A 73 23.65 12.61 -4.81
C PRO A 73 24.48 11.36 -4.44
N SER A 74 23.96 10.47 -3.59
CA SER A 74 24.67 9.27 -3.15
C SER A 74 24.23 8.00 -3.90
N HIS A 75 23.03 7.98 -4.48
CA HIS A 75 22.50 6.83 -5.21
C HIS A 75 22.13 7.16 -6.65
N LYS A 76 22.95 6.70 -7.61
CA LYS A 76 22.75 6.93 -9.06
C LYS A 76 21.37 6.53 -9.62
N ASN A 77 20.73 5.53 -9.01
CA ASN A 77 19.44 4.99 -9.46
C ASN A 77 18.30 5.38 -8.50
N ARG A 78 18.38 6.57 -7.91
CA ARG A 78 17.37 7.10 -7.02
C ARG A 78 17.12 8.58 -7.31
N CYS A 79 15.86 8.99 -7.22
CA CYS A 79 15.45 10.38 -7.30
C CYS A 79 14.43 10.72 -6.22
N HIS A 80 14.30 12.00 -5.87
CA HIS A 80 13.37 12.53 -4.88
C HIS A 80 12.42 13.53 -5.52
N VAL A 81 11.16 13.46 -5.11
CA VAL A 81 10.08 14.34 -5.59
C VAL A 81 9.30 14.84 -4.38
N ARG A 82 8.97 16.14 -4.36
CA ARG A 82 8.11 16.71 -3.33
C ARG A 82 6.64 16.52 -3.70
N PHE A 83 5.81 16.27 -2.70
CA PHE A 83 4.37 16.24 -2.91
C PHE A 83 3.86 17.67 -3.15
N PRO A 84 3.19 17.97 -4.28
CA PRO A 84 2.60 19.28 -4.54
C PRO A 84 1.37 19.53 -3.66
N GLU A 85 0.62 18.46 -3.35
CA GLU A 85 -0.53 18.45 -2.47
C GLU A 85 -0.56 17.14 -1.67
N VAL A 86 -1.35 17.12 -0.60
CA VAL A 86 -1.48 15.97 0.29
C VAL A 86 -2.87 15.36 0.09
N PHE A 87 -2.96 14.03 0.09
CA PHE A 87 -4.17 13.27 -0.18
C PHE A 87 -4.71 13.47 -1.59
N SER A 88 -3.82 13.58 -2.59
CA SER A 88 -4.27 13.68 -3.98
C SER A 88 -5.00 12.41 -4.42
N SER A 89 -6.11 12.61 -5.13
CA SER A 89 -6.82 11.52 -5.82
C SER A 89 -6.30 11.27 -7.23
N HIS A 90 -5.36 12.07 -7.73
CA HIS A 90 -4.79 11.90 -9.06
C HIS A 90 -3.57 10.97 -9.01
N PRO A 91 -3.40 10.08 -9.99
CA PRO A 91 -2.22 9.23 -10.05
C PRO A 91 -0.97 10.05 -10.40
N TYR A 92 0.17 9.57 -9.93
CA TYR A 92 1.49 9.99 -10.39
C TYR A 92 1.92 9.09 -11.54
N PHE A 93 2.61 9.66 -12.52
CA PHE A 93 3.24 8.95 -13.62
C PHE A 93 4.74 9.21 -13.59
N VAL A 94 5.53 8.16 -13.46
CA VAL A 94 6.99 8.21 -13.47
C VAL A 94 7.46 7.56 -14.75
N ASN A 95 8.18 8.30 -15.59
CA ASN A 95 8.80 7.78 -16.79
C ASN A 95 10.31 7.76 -16.62
N ILE A 96 10.93 6.61 -16.83
CA ILE A 96 12.39 6.46 -16.76
C ILE A 96 12.88 5.89 -18.07
N THR A 97 13.79 6.61 -18.71
CA THR A 97 14.43 6.23 -19.97
C THR A 97 15.87 5.83 -19.73
N ALA A 98 16.19 4.56 -19.96
CA ALA A 98 17.55 4.05 -19.98
C ALA A 98 18.19 4.30 -21.35
N ILE A 99 19.41 4.81 -21.36
CA ILE A 99 20.13 5.23 -22.57
C ILE A 99 21.53 4.65 -22.54
N ASN A 100 21.92 3.95 -23.61
CA ASN A 100 23.29 3.49 -23.80
C ASN A 100 23.73 3.70 -25.26
N ALA A 101 24.95 3.28 -25.60
CA ALA A 101 25.49 3.45 -26.95
C ALA A 101 24.73 2.68 -28.05
N LEU A 102 23.92 1.68 -27.68
CA LEU A 102 23.18 0.82 -28.60
C LEU A 102 21.71 1.19 -28.76
N GLY A 103 21.15 2.03 -27.87
CA GLY A 103 19.76 2.43 -27.96
C GLY A 103 19.19 3.06 -26.69
N LYS A 104 17.87 3.23 -26.69
CA LYS A 104 17.08 3.79 -25.59
C LYS A 104 15.85 2.92 -25.32
N ALA A 105 15.48 2.77 -24.05
CA ALA A 105 14.23 2.14 -23.65
C ALA A 105 13.59 2.91 -22.50
N ALA A 106 12.29 3.16 -22.60
CA ALA A 106 11.51 3.89 -21.61
C ALA A 106 10.56 2.95 -20.87
N THR A 107 10.39 3.15 -19.57
CA THR A 107 9.43 2.42 -18.74
C THR A 107 8.62 3.41 -17.92
N THR A 108 7.29 3.28 -17.99
CA THR A 108 6.35 4.13 -17.26
C THR A 108 5.74 3.36 -16.10
N TYR A 109 5.76 3.97 -14.91
CA TYR A 109 5.14 3.43 -13.70
C TYR A 109 4.11 4.43 -13.15
N SER A 110 2.89 3.96 -12.92
CA SER A 110 1.81 4.77 -12.34
C SER A 110 1.42 4.27 -10.96
N PHE A 111 1.11 5.20 -10.06
CA PHE A 111 0.67 4.87 -8.70
C PHE A 111 -0.19 5.99 -8.10
N GLU A 112 -1.00 5.63 -7.11
CA GLU A 112 -1.68 6.59 -6.24
C GLU A 112 -0.84 6.86 -5.00
N GLU A 113 -0.97 8.06 -4.44
CA GLU A 113 -0.24 8.50 -3.26
C GLU A 113 -0.36 7.51 -2.09
N SER A 114 -1.57 7.00 -1.83
CA SER A 114 -1.85 6.10 -0.70
C SER A 114 -1.07 4.78 -0.74
N TYR A 115 -0.69 4.29 -1.93
CA TYR A 115 0.00 3.01 -2.08
C TYR A 115 1.50 3.10 -1.76
N ILE A 116 2.12 4.25 -2.01
CA ILE A 116 3.57 4.44 -1.83
C ILE A 116 3.95 4.91 -0.43
N VAL A 117 3.00 5.41 0.36
CA VAL A 117 3.25 5.84 1.74
C VAL A 117 3.57 4.62 2.60
N LYS A 118 4.86 4.48 2.95
CA LYS A 118 5.41 3.40 3.76
C LYS A 118 6.42 4.02 4.74
N PRO A 119 6.00 4.32 5.98
CA PRO A 119 6.90 4.77 7.03
C PRO A 119 8.02 3.77 7.29
N ASP A 120 9.13 4.26 7.83
CA ASP A 120 10.20 3.40 8.34
C ASP A 120 9.78 2.75 9.66
N PRO A 121 10.40 1.61 10.02
CA PRO A 121 10.07 0.94 11.28
C PRO A 121 10.31 1.85 12.49
N PRO A 122 9.56 1.64 13.60
CA PRO A 122 9.80 2.38 14.83
C PRO A 122 11.21 2.13 15.33
N VAL A 123 11.79 3.15 15.96
CA VAL A 123 13.15 3.11 16.49
C VAL A 123 13.13 2.96 18.01
N ARG A 124 14.22 2.43 18.58
CA ARG A 124 14.38 2.24 20.03
C ARG A 124 13.24 1.43 20.65
N VAL A 125 12.91 0.29 20.05
CA VAL A 125 11.93 -0.64 20.61
C VAL A 125 12.56 -1.32 21.83
N VAL A 126 12.02 -1.05 23.02
CA VAL A 126 12.49 -1.61 24.29
C VAL A 126 11.34 -2.32 24.99
N ALA A 127 11.58 -3.55 25.45
CA ALA A 127 10.65 -4.29 26.29
C ALA A 127 11.22 -4.41 27.70
N THR A 128 10.51 -3.90 28.69
CA THR A 128 10.90 -3.92 30.10
C THR A 128 9.91 -4.78 30.91
N PRO A 129 10.39 -5.61 31.85
CA PRO A 129 9.51 -6.36 32.73
C PRO A 129 8.81 -5.39 33.71
N VAL A 130 7.52 -5.59 33.90
CA VAL A 130 6.77 -4.80 34.89
C VAL A 130 7.08 -5.34 36.29
N LYS A 131 7.47 -4.43 37.20
CA LYS A 131 7.71 -4.78 38.61
C LYS A 131 6.46 -5.47 39.19
N ASP A 132 6.69 -6.51 39.97
CA ASP A 132 5.64 -7.30 40.63
C ASP A 132 4.68 -8.04 39.68
N ASN A 133 4.99 -8.13 38.38
CA ASN A 133 4.22 -8.92 37.43
C ASN A 133 5.11 -9.61 36.38
N PRO A 134 5.61 -10.84 36.66
CA PRO A 134 6.58 -11.53 35.81
C PRO A 134 6.02 -11.98 34.44
N ARG A 135 4.69 -11.92 34.25
CA ARG A 135 4.03 -12.27 32.98
C ARG A 135 3.74 -11.05 32.10
N ARG A 136 4.11 -9.84 32.54
CA ARG A 136 3.80 -8.59 31.83
C ARG A 136 5.09 -7.88 31.40
N LEU A 137 5.08 -7.45 30.14
CA LEU A 137 6.12 -6.60 29.56
C LEU A 137 5.52 -5.25 29.18
N GLU A 138 6.22 -4.18 29.53
CA GLU A 138 5.98 -2.84 29.02
C GLU A 138 6.88 -2.61 27.81
N VAL A 139 6.27 -2.35 26.65
CA VAL A 139 6.99 -2.10 25.40
C VAL A 139 6.86 -0.64 25.03
N SER A 140 8.01 0.02 24.85
CA SER A 140 8.10 1.41 24.42
C SER A 140 8.89 1.51 23.11
N TRP A 141 8.60 2.53 22.31
CA TRP A 141 9.27 2.81 21.05
C TRP A 141 9.10 4.28 20.67
N ASN A 142 9.94 4.76 19.76
CA ASN A 142 9.83 6.10 19.18
C ASN A 142 9.42 6.00 17.70
N SER A 143 8.73 7.03 17.23
CA SER A 143 8.48 7.20 15.80
C SER A 143 9.79 7.30 15.02
N PRO A 144 9.84 6.80 13.77
CA PRO A 144 11.02 6.91 12.93
C PRO A 144 11.39 8.38 12.72
N SER A 145 12.68 8.70 12.77
CA SER A 145 13.19 10.07 12.56
C SER A 145 12.91 10.61 11.15
N THR A 146 12.69 9.71 10.18
CA THR A 146 12.31 10.06 8.81
C THR A 146 10.87 10.56 8.70
N TRP A 147 10.01 10.29 9.68
CA TRP A 147 8.61 10.74 9.69
C TRP A 147 8.48 12.09 10.40
N PRO A 148 8.28 13.19 9.64
CA PRO A 148 8.51 14.54 10.15
C PRO A 148 7.35 15.14 10.94
N ASP A 149 6.12 14.70 10.70
CA ASP A 149 4.91 15.29 11.29
C ASP A 149 4.01 14.21 11.90
N THR A 150 4.38 13.79 13.12
CA THR A 150 3.60 12.80 13.89
C THR A 150 2.29 13.36 14.45
N ASN A 151 2.13 14.68 14.47
CA ASN A 151 0.95 15.33 15.06
C ASN A 151 -0.20 15.39 14.05
N SER A 152 0.10 15.84 12.83
CA SER A 152 -0.89 15.89 11.73
C SER A 152 -1.06 14.52 11.07
N PHE A 153 0.00 13.70 11.02
CA PHE A 153 0.00 12.37 10.40
C PHE A 153 0.43 11.29 11.40
N PRO A 154 -0.45 10.92 12.36
CA PRO A 154 -0.12 9.94 13.38
C PRO A 154 0.03 8.53 12.78
N LEU A 155 1.05 7.81 13.25
CA LEU A 155 1.32 6.44 12.84
C LEU A 155 0.54 5.43 13.69
N LYS A 156 -0.02 4.41 13.03
CA LYS A 156 -0.64 3.26 13.69
C LYS A 156 0.33 2.08 13.74
N TYR A 157 0.56 1.55 14.93
CA TYR A 157 1.48 0.44 15.15
C TYR A 157 0.73 -0.86 15.42
N PHE A 158 1.31 -1.97 14.95
CA PHE A 158 0.87 -3.33 15.27
C PHE A 158 2.00 -4.07 15.97
N LEU A 159 1.84 -4.31 17.27
CA LEU A 159 2.81 -5.08 18.05
C LEU A 159 2.56 -6.58 17.86
N ARG A 160 3.63 -7.33 17.66
CA ARG A 160 3.62 -8.80 17.68
C ARG A 160 4.73 -9.26 18.62
N TYR A 161 4.45 -10.30 19.39
CA TYR A 161 5.42 -10.91 20.28
C TYR A 161 5.40 -12.43 20.12
N ARG A 162 6.52 -13.07 20.44
CA ARG A 162 6.60 -14.53 20.52
C ARG A 162 7.48 -14.93 21.71
N PRO A 163 7.07 -15.92 22.51
CA PRO A 163 7.97 -16.55 23.47
C PRO A 163 9.12 -17.25 22.72
N LEU A 164 10.34 -17.22 23.26
CA LEU A 164 11.50 -17.86 22.63
C LEU A 164 11.33 -19.39 22.45
N ILE A 165 10.49 -20.00 23.28
CA ILE A 165 10.20 -21.45 23.29
C ILE A 165 9.22 -21.84 22.15
N ARG A 166 8.65 -20.88 21.42
CA ARG A 166 7.70 -21.14 20.33
C ARG A 166 8.08 -20.34 19.07
N GLU A 167 8.02 -20.99 17.92
CA GLU A 167 8.34 -20.34 16.63
C GLU A 167 7.18 -19.51 16.06
N GLN A 168 5.95 -19.75 16.54
CA GLN A 168 4.76 -19.04 16.07
C GLN A 168 4.63 -17.63 16.68
N TRP A 169 4.44 -16.63 15.82
CA TRP A 169 4.11 -15.26 16.23
C TRP A 169 2.70 -15.18 16.79
N GLN A 170 2.54 -14.49 17.92
CA GLN A 170 1.23 -14.20 18.48
C GLN A 170 0.80 -12.79 18.07
N HIS A 171 -0.39 -12.71 17.47
CA HIS A 171 -1.11 -11.45 17.29
C HIS A 171 -1.92 -11.18 18.56
N PRO A 172 -2.09 -9.92 18.99
CA PRO A 172 -3.01 -9.61 20.08
C PRO A 172 -4.45 -10.03 19.68
N VAL A 173 -4.89 -11.17 20.18
CA VAL A 173 -6.27 -11.65 20.07
C VAL A 173 -7.03 -11.01 21.22
N ASN A 174 -8.06 -10.21 20.93
CA ASN A 174 -8.94 -9.51 21.88
C ASN A 174 -8.39 -8.21 22.49
N MET A 175 -8.80 -7.07 21.90
CA MET A 175 -8.89 -5.77 22.56
C MET A 175 -10.04 -5.74 23.59
N LEU A 176 -10.02 -6.62 24.59
CA LEU A 176 -11.02 -6.64 25.68
C LEU A 176 -10.41 -6.68 27.09
N TYR A 177 -9.10 -6.85 27.19
CA TYR A 177 -8.37 -6.42 28.38
C TYR A 177 -7.68 -5.11 28.00
N PHE A 178 -8.19 -4.02 28.56
CA PHE A 178 -7.58 -2.70 28.53
C PHE A 178 -6.10 -2.80 28.96
N PHE A 179 -5.20 -3.02 28.00
CA PHE A 179 -3.85 -2.52 28.13
C PHE A 179 -3.96 -1.04 27.80
N GLN A 180 -4.20 -0.22 28.83
CA GLN A 180 -3.94 1.21 28.78
C GLN A 180 -2.44 1.38 28.50
N PHE A 181 -2.05 1.40 27.23
CA PHE A 181 -0.81 2.05 26.83
C PHE A 181 -1.12 3.54 26.86
N TYR A 182 -0.78 4.18 27.98
CA TYR A 182 -0.66 5.63 28.01
C TYR A 182 0.47 6.00 27.04
N TYR A 183 0.14 6.72 25.98
CA TYR A 183 1.11 7.52 25.25
C TYR A 183 1.71 8.51 26.25
N LYS A 184 2.98 8.33 26.62
CA LYS A 184 3.77 9.38 27.27
C LYS A 184 4.68 9.97 26.22
N GLN A 185 4.30 11.12 25.65
CA GLN A 185 5.25 11.92 24.87
C GLN A 185 6.34 12.39 25.85
N GLU A 186 7.58 11.93 25.66
CA GLU A 186 8.74 12.64 26.20
C GLU A 186 8.81 14.01 25.54
N GLY A 187 8.30 15.04 26.21
CA GLY A 187 8.28 16.40 25.68
C GLY A 187 7.53 17.43 26.54
N GLU A 188 6.54 17.02 27.34
CA GLU A 188 5.88 17.93 28.28
C GLU A 188 6.76 18.16 29.51
N ARG A 189 7.59 19.20 29.47
CA ARG A 189 8.11 19.82 30.70
C ARG A 189 6.93 20.48 31.41
N GLU A 190 6.32 19.79 32.36
CA GLU A 190 5.55 20.45 33.41
C GLU A 190 6.50 21.41 34.14
N ARG A 191 6.31 22.70 33.88
CA ARG A 191 6.98 23.78 34.61
C ARG A 191 6.30 23.87 35.98
N VAL A 192 6.69 22.97 36.89
CA VAL A 192 6.34 23.08 38.31
C VAL A 192 7.07 24.30 38.85
N ARG A 193 6.37 25.43 38.93
CA ARG A 193 6.87 26.64 39.57
C ARG A 193 6.69 26.45 41.07
N ARG A 194 7.80 26.18 41.76
CA ARG A 194 7.93 26.28 43.20
C ARG A 194 7.96 27.78 43.53
N GLU A 195 6.90 28.32 44.13
CA GLU A 195 6.97 29.58 44.85
C GLU A 195 7.27 29.24 46.31
N GLU A 196 8.49 29.55 46.74
CA GLU A 196 8.83 29.65 48.16
C GLU A 196 8.78 31.13 48.57
N GLU A 197 8.21 31.34 49.75
CA GLU A 197 7.97 32.62 50.40
C GLU A 197 9.25 33.41 50.67
N GLY A 198 9.23 34.71 50.33
CA GLY A 198 10.14 35.71 50.86
C GLY A 198 9.50 36.48 52.00
N LYS A 199 9.77 36.08 53.24
CA LYS A 199 9.54 36.91 54.45
C LYS A 199 10.55 38.06 54.48
N GLY A 200 10.07 39.28 54.68
CA GLY A 200 10.90 40.46 54.97
C GLY A 200 10.29 41.27 56.11
N GLU A 201 10.89 41.18 57.29
CA GLU A 201 10.69 42.10 58.41
C GLU A 201 11.80 43.16 58.43
N ARG A 202 11.45 44.44 58.62
CA ARG A 202 11.84 45.31 59.77
C ARG A 202 11.77 46.79 59.42
N GLY A 203 11.29 47.58 60.38
CA GLY A 203 11.58 49.01 60.49
C GLY A 203 10.58 49.78 61.36
N ARG A 204 10.85 49.89 62.66
CA ARG A 204 10.20 50.85 63.58
C ARG A 204 10.82 52.24 63.39
N GLY A 205 10.00 53.29 63.52
CA GLY A 205 10.42 54.67 63.75
C GLY A 205 9.27 55.46 64.39
N VAL A 206 9.59 56.20 65.45
CA VAL A 206 8.67 56.84 66.40
C VAL A 206 8.35 58.30 66.02
N GLU A 207 7.07 58.67 66.24
CA GLU A 207 6.42 59.96 66.55
C GLU A 207 7.13 61.34 66.37
N LYS A 208 6.39 62.33 65.82
CA LYS A 208 6.01 63.60 66.51
C LYS A 208 5.01 64.47 65.72
N ARG A 209 4.19 65.21 66.48
CA ARG A 209 3.08 66.13 66.10
C ARG A 209 3.55 67.53 65.66
N GLY A 210 2.64 68.26 64.99
CA GLY A 210 2.53 69.73 64.92
C GLY A 210 1.94 70.18 63.57
N GLU A 211 0.62 70.38 63.46
CA GLU A 211 -0.14 71.66 63.51
C GLU A 211 -0.19 72.46 62.18
N GLY A 212 -1.40 72.82 61.73
CA GLY A 212 -1.62 73.80 60.66
C GLY A 212 -2.88 73.59 59.81
N ASP A 213 -4.06 73.88 60.36
CA ASP A 213 -5.33 74.04 59.63
C ASP A 213 -5.41 75.42 58.95
N LYS A 214 -5.68 75.46 57.63
CA LYS A 214 -6.57 76.43 56.93
C LYS A 214 -6.42 76.33 55.40
N GLU A 215 -6.95 75.26 54.80
CA GLU A 215 -7.29 75.26 53.36
C GLU A 215 -8.27 74.12 52.98
N ARG A 216 -9.09 73.67 53.94
CA ARG A 216 -9.81 72.38 53.87
C ARG A 216 -11.33 72.49 53.69
N LYS A 217 -11.88 73.62 53.22
CA LYS A 217 -13.35 73.78 53.09
C LYS A 217 -13.85 74.20 51.71
N GLU A 218 -12.98 74.44 50.74
CA GLU A 218 -13.36 74.61 49.33
C GLU A 218 -13.08 73.35 48.48
N GLY A 219 -12.05 72.57 48.84
CA GLY A 219 -11.75 71.28 48.21
C GLY A 219 -12.78 70.17 48.48
N GLU A 220 -13.39 70.16 49.68
CA GLU A 220 -14.34 69.10 50.08
C GLU A 220 -15.66 69.14 49.29
N ARG A 221 -16.15 70.34 48.89
CA ARG A 221 -17.35 70.48 48.04
C ARG A 221 -17.08 70.13 46.57
N GLU A 222 -15.88 70.40 46.06
CA GLU A 222 -15.51 69.97 44.71
C GLU A 222 -15.28 68.46 44.63
N GLU A 223 -14.69 67.84 45.66
CA GLU A 223 -14.55 66.39 45.75
C GLU A 223 -15.90 65.68 45.79
N GLU A 224 -16.86 66.17 46.57
CA GLU A 224 -18.18 65.54 46.69
C GLU A 224 -18.98 65.58 45.36
N VAL A 225 -18.86 66.67 44.59
CA VAL A 225 -19.47 66.80 43.25
C VAL A 225 -18.75 65.91 42.23
N LYS A 226 -17.40 65.81 42.30
CA LYS A 226 -16.61 64.90 41.46
C LYS A 226 -16.93 63.44 41.77
N GLU A 227 -17.14 63.08 43.05
CA GLU A 227 -17.48 61.72 43.47
C GLU A 227 -18.91 61.34 43.06
N ARG A 228 -19.89 62.25 43.16
CA ARG A 228 -21.26 62.01 42.65
C ARG A 228 -21.29 61.83 41.13
N LYS A 229 -20.52 62.61 40.37
CA LYS A 229 -20.39 62.45 38.90
C LYS A 229 -19.70 61.12 38.56
N LYS A 230 -18.68 60.73 39.33
CA LYS A 230 -17.98 59.45 39.18
C LYS A 230 -18.91 58.26 39.44
N ARG A 231 -19.69 58.29 40.53
CA ARG A 231 -20.68 57.23 40.84
C ARG A 231 -21.77 57.13 39.78
N LYS A 232 -22.30 58.25 39.26
CA LYS A 232 -23.26 58.24 38.14
C LYS A 232 -22.65 57.62 36.87
N GLY A 233 -21.43 58.02 36.51
CA GLY A 233 -20.72 57.46 35.35
C GLY A 233 -20.35 55.98 35.51
N GLU A 234 -20.04 55.52 36.73
CA GLU A 234 -19.82 54.10 37.04
C GLU A 234 -21.11 53.28 36.92
N THR A 235 -22.24 53.82 37.37
CA THR A 235 -23.55 53.16 37.27
C THR A 235 -23.99 53.00 35.81
N GLU A 236 -23.83 54.04 34.99
CA GLU A 236 -24.15 54.01 33.55
C GLU A 236 -23.20 53.07 32.77
N LYS A 237 -21.93 53.00 33.18
CA LYS A 237 -20.94 52.06 32.62
C LYS A 237 -21.28 50.62 32.96
N ASP A 238 -21.81 50.35 34.14
CA ASP A 238 -22.22 49.00 34.56
C ASP A 238 -23.53 48.55 33.90
N GLU A 239 -24.48 49.46 33.64
CA GLU A 239 -25.66 49.16 32.82
C GLU A 239 -25.29 48.82 31.37
N ARG A 240 -24.40 49.59 30.74
CA ARG A 240 -23.88 49.28 29.39
C ARG A 240 -23.15 47.93 29.36
N LYS A 241 -22.36 47.60 30.39
CA LYS A 241 -21.71 46.27 30.49
C LYS A 241 -22.73 45.14 30.60
N LYS A 242 -23.82 45.32 31.34
CA LYS A 242 -24.91 44.32 31.43
C LYS A 242 -25.59 44.12 30.08
N GLU A 243 -25.89 45.20 29.36
CA GLU A 243 -26.51 45.12 28.03
C GLU A 243 -25.60 44.42 27.00
N VAL A 244 -24.30 44.76 27.00
CA VAL A 244 -23.30 44.09 26.16
C VAL A 244 -23.14 42.61 26.52
N GLY A 245 -23.13 42.29 27.82
CA GLY A 245 -23.08 40.92 28.32
C GLY A 245 -24.28 40.08 27.87
N GLU A 246 -25.49 40.65 27.90
CA GLU A 246 -26.70 39.98 27.43
C GLU A 246 -26.70 39.76 25.91
N LYS A 247 -26.21 40.74 25.13
CA LYS A 247 -26.02 40.59 23.68
C LYS A 247 -25.03 39.48 23.33
N ILE A 248 -23.91 39.39 24.06
CA ILE A 248 -22.92 38.31 23.90
C ILE A 248 -23.53 36.95 24.25
N ARG A 249 -24.32 36.86 25.33
CA ARG A 249 -25.00 35.62 25.74
C ARG A 249 -25.97 35.13 24.64
N LYS A 250 -26.83 36.01 24.13
CA LYS A 250 -27.76 35.70 23.04
C LYS A 250 -27.04 35.26 21.76
N ARG A 251 -25.90 35.89 21.43
CA ARG A 251 -25.07 35.47 20.29
C ARG A 251 -24.50 34.06 20.48
N ARG A 252 -23.97 33.75 21.67
CA ARG A 252 -23.45 32.40 22.00
C ARG A 252 -24.53 31.33 21.94
N GLU A 253 -25.75 31.63 22.37
CA GLU A 253 -26.89 30.71 22.29
C GLU A 253 -27.25 30.40 20.82
N ARG A 254 -27.31 31.41 19.95
CA ARG A 254 -27.54 31.20 18.50
C ARG A 254 -26.43 30.38 17.84
N GLU A 255 -25.16 30.70 18.13
CA GLU A 255 -24.01 29.94 17.61
C GLU A 255 -24.02 28.47 18.09
N LYS A 256 -24.55 28.20 19.29
CA LYS A 256 -24.71 26.85 19.82
C LYS A 256 -25.82 26.09 19.09
N GLU A 257 -26.96 26.71 18.82
CA GLU A 257 -28.05 26.11 18.03
C GLU A 257 -27.64 25.82 16.59
N GLU A 258 -26.90 26.73 15.96
CA GLU A 258 -26.37 26.55 14.61
C GLU A 258 -25.39 25.38 14.53
N ARG A 259 -24.49 25.26 15.52
CA ARG A 259 -23.58 24.10 15.63
C ARG A 259 -24.34 22.79 15.82
N GLU A 260 -25.40 22.76 16.61
CA GLU A 260 -26.19 21.54 16.82
C GLU A 260 -27.00 21.14 15.57
N THR A 261 -27.56 22.11 14.85
CA THR A 261 -28.23 21.85 13.56
C THR A 261 -27.25 21.33 12.51
N GLU A 262 -26.05 21.90 12.44
CA GLU A 262 -25.02 21.42 11.51
C GLU A 262 -24.52 20.01 11.86
N LYS A 263 -24.33 19.71 13.15
CA LYS A 263 -24.05 18.33 13.62
C LYS A 263 -25.18 17.36 13.26
N ARG A 264 -26.45 17.79 13.31
CA ARG A 264 -27.60 16.94 12.92
C ARG A 264 -27.60 16.67 11.42
N LYS A 265 -27.32 17.68 10.59
CA LYS A 265 -27.16 17.51 9.13
C LYS A 265 -26.01 16.56 8.79
N GLN A 266 -24.85 16.71 9.45
CA GLN A 266 -23.71 15.81 9.25
C GLN A 266 -24.04 14.36 9.65
N ARG A 267 -24.73 14.15 10.77
CA ARG A 267 -25.19 12.81 11.19
C ARG A 267 -26.13 12.19 10.17
N ASN A 268 -27.10 12.95 9.64
CA ASN A 268 -28.01 12.48 8.61
C ASN A 268 -27.28 12.16 7.28
N LYS A 269 -26.32 13.01 6.87
CA LYS A 269 -25.51 12.78 5.68
C LYS A 269 -24.70 11.48 5.80
N LYS A 270 -24.04 11.28 6.94
CA LYS A 270 -23.27 10.07 7.24
C LYS A 270 -24.15 8.81 7.32
N GLY A 271 -25.38 8.94 7.80
CA GLY A 271 -26.38 7.87 7.78
C GLY A 271 -26.72 7.43 6.36
N LYS A 272 -27.11 8.38 5.49
CA LYS A 272 -27.44 8.11 4.08
C LYS A 272 -26.27 7.52 3.27
N GLU A 273 -25.04 7.90 3.61
CA GLU A 273 -23.83 7.36 2.96
C GLU A 273 -23.54 5.92 3.40
N ARG A 274 -23.77 5.59 4.67
CA ARG A 274 -23.67 4.21 5.17
C ARG A 274 -24.70 3.29 4.52
N GLU A 275 -25.94 3.76 4.36
CA GLU A 275 -27.01 3.02 3.71
C GLU A 275 -26.66 2.71 2.25
N ARG A 276 -26.23 3.70 1.46
CA ARG A 276 -25.75 3.49 0.09
C ARG A 276 -24.56 2.53 0.02
N SER A 277 -23.62 2.60 0.98
CA SER A 277 -22.49 1.68 1.02
C SER A 277 -22.91 0.23 1.30
N LEU A 278 -23.94 0.03 2.12
CA LEU A 278 -24.50 -1.30 2.38
C LEU A 278 -25.23 -1.86 1.16
N GLU A 279 -26.05 -1.05 0.49
CA GLU A 279 -26.73 -1.43 -0.76
C GLU A 279 -25.74 -1.79 -1.87
N GLU A 280 -24.65 -1.03 -2.01
CA GLU A 280 -23.61 -1.33 -3.00
C GLU A 280 -22.88 -2.64 -2.69
N LYS A 281 -22.62 -2.94 -1.41
CA LYS A 281 -22.04 -4.21 -0.99
C LYS A 281 -22.96 -5.38 -1.29
N GLU A 282 -24.25 -5.28 -0.96
CA GLU A 282 -25.23 -6.32 -1.24
C GLU A 282 -25.37 -6.57 -2.75
N LEU A 283 -25.34 -5.51 -3.56
CA LEU A 283 -25.37 -5.63 -5.02
C LEU A 283 -24.10 -6.32 -5.56
N LYS A 284 -22.93 -6.03 -5.00
CA LYS A 284 -21.67 -6.70 -5.38
C LYS A 284 -21.70 -8.18 -5.02
N GLU A 285 -22.18 -8.53 -3.83
CA GLU A 285 -22.34 -9.92 -3.40
C GLU A 285 -23.31 -10.69 -4.31
N LYS A 286 -24.47 -10.12 -4.63
CA LYS A 286 -25.44 -10.72 -5.57
C LYS A 286 -24.84 -10.94 -6.97
N LYS A 287 -24.06 -9.98 -7.49
CA LYS A 287 -23.38 -10.10 -8.78
C LYS A 287 -22.32 -11.22 -8.75
N GLU A 288 -21.54 -11.31 -7.67
CA GLU A 288 -20.54 -12.36 -7.52
C GLU A 288 -21.19 -13.75 -7.43
N GLU A 289 -22.28 -13.88 -6.69
CA GLU A 289 -23.02 -15.14 -6.58
C GLU A 289 -23.58 -15.58 -7.94
N LYS A 290 -24.15 -14.65 -8.72
CA LYS A 290 -24.61 -14.91 -10.08
C LYS A 290 -23.48 -15.42 -10.97
N ARG A 291 -22.31 -14.76 -10.96
CA ARG A 291 -21.13 -15.19 -11.72
C ARG A 291 -20.67 -16.60 -11.31
N LYS A 292 -20.68 -16.92 -10.01
CA LYS A 292 -20.34 -18.27 -9.52
C LYS A 292 -21.33 -19.33 -10.00
N ARG A 293 -22.62 -19.00 -10.11
CA ARG A 293 -23.65 -19.91 -10.65
C ARG A 293 -23.46 -20.15 -12.15
N GLU A 294 -23.17 -19.11 -12.91
CA GLU A 294 -22.88 -19.19 -14.35
C GLU A 294 -21.62 -20.04 -14.61
N GLU A 295 -20.52 -19.79 -13.89
CA GLU A 295 -19.27 -20.57 -14.03
C GLU A 295 -19.46 -22.04 -13.65
N LYS A 296 -20.26 -22.32 -12.61
CA LYS A 296 -20.64 -23.71 -12.26
C LYS A 296 -21.46 -24.36 -13.38
N GLY A 297 -22.38 -23.62 -14.01
CA GLY A 297 -23.14 -24.07 -15.18
C GLY A 297 -22.24 -24.45 -16.34
N GLU A 298 -21.32 -23.56 -16.72
CA GLU A 298 -20.35 -23.80 -17.80
C GLU A 298 -19.44 -25.01 -17.51
N LYS A 299 -18.94 -25.13 -16.28
CA LYS A 299 -18.13 -26.30 -15.86
C LYS A 299 -18.93 -27.59 -15.97
N LYS A 300 -20.21 -27.58 -15.59
CA LYS A 300 -21.10 -28.74 -15.70
C LYS A 300 -21.33 -29.15 -17.15
N GLU A 301 -21.57 -28.21 -18.06
CA GLU A 301 -21.74 -28.50 -19.49
C GLU A 301 -20.43 -29.00 -20.13
N ARG A 302 -19.29 -28.39 -19.79
CA ARG A 302 -17.97 -28.88 -20.22
C ARG A 302 -17.70 -30.31 -19.76
N TRP A 303 -18.07 -30.64 -18.52
CA TRP A 303 -17.92 -31.99 -17.99
C TRP A 303 -18.79 -33.00 -18.73
N LYS A 304 -20.07 -32.68 -18.98
CA LYS A 304 -20.96 -33.52 -19.81
C LYS A 304 -20.44 -33.75 -21.23
N MET A 305 -19.85 -32.72 -21.86
CA MET A 305 -19.22 -32.87 -23.19
C MET A 305 -18.04 -33.84 -23.16
N LYS A 306 -17.14 -33.70 -22.17
CA LYS A 306 -16.01 -34.62 -21.99
C LYS A 306 -16.44 -36.05 -21.68
N GLU A 307 -17.54 -36.23 -20.97
CA GLU A 307 -18.12 -37.55 -20.70
C GLU A 307 -18.66 -38.18 -21.99
N LYS A 308 -19.43 -37.45 -22.79
CA LYS A 308 -19.89 -37.90 -24.11
C LYS A 308 -18.75 -38.22 -25.07
N GLU A 309 -17.66 -37.46 -25.05
CA GLU A 309 -16.46 -37.76 -25.85
C GLU A 309 -15.79 -39.06 -25.40
N ARG A 310 -15.64 -39.27 -24.09
CA ARG A 310 -15.10 -40.52 -23.54
C ARG A 310 -15.96 -41.73 -23.93
N GLU A 311 -17.28 -41.64 -23.81
CA GLU A 311 -18.19 -42.70 -24.27
C GLU A 311 -18.07 -42.97 -25.77
N LYS A 312 -17.94 -41.92 -26.60
CA LYS A 312 -17.71 -42.07 -28.04
C LYS A 312 -16.39 -42.77 -28.34
N GLU A 313 -15.32 -42.41 -27.63
CA GLU A 313 -14.00 -43.03 -27.80
C GLU A 313 -14.02 -44.50 -27.40
N GLU A 314 -14.64 -44.85 -26.27
CA GLU A 314 -14.84 -46.23 -25.85
C GLU A 314 -15.63 -47.04 -26.88
N ARG A 315 -16.70 -46.46 -27.45
CA ARG A 315 -17.44 -47.10 -28.54
C ARG A 315 -16.58 -47.35 -29.77
N ARG A 316 -15.70 -46.41 -30.14
CA ARG A 316 -14.75 -46.57 -31.26
C ARG A 316 -13.76 -47.70 -30.97
N LYS A 317 -13.17 -47.75 -29.78
CA LYS A 317 -12.26 -48.83 -29.35
C LYS A 317 -12.95 -50.21 -29.44
N ARG A 318 -14.17 -50.34 -28.92
CA ARG A 318 -14.96 -51.59 -29.04
C ARG A 318 -15.31 -51.96 -30.47
N GLN A 319 -15.48 -51.00 -31.38
CA GLN A 319 -15.71 -51.30 -32.79
C GLN A 319 -14.43 -51.76 -33.49
N GLU A 320 -13.29 -51.15 -33.18
CA GLU A 320 -11.99 -51.52 -33.72
C GLU A 320 -11.53 -52.89 -33.25
N GLU A 321 -11.76 -53.22 -31.99
CA GLU A 321 -11.51 -54.55 -31.43
C GLU A 321 -12.36 -55.61 -32.15
N ARG A 322 -13.66 -55.38 -32.32
CA ARG A 322 -14.55 -56.27 -33.11
C ARG A 322 -14.10 -56.42 -34.56
N ARG A 323 -13.63 -55.35 -35.20
CA ARG A 323 -13.07 -55.41 -36.57
C ARG A 323 -11.81 -56.26 -36.60
N SER A 324 -10.94 -56.13 -35.60
CA SER A 324 -9.70 -56.90 -35.47
C SER A 324 -9.98 -58.39 -35.25
N GLU A 325 -10.92 -58.73 -34.36
CA GLU A 325 -11.38 -60.11 -34.15
C GLU A 325 -11.98 -60.73 -35.40
N ASN A 326 -12.86 -59.98 -36.10
CA ASN A 326 -13.45 -60.45 -37.35
C ASN A 326 -12.38 -60.67 -38.43
N GLY A 327 -11.40 -59.78 -38.53
CA GLY A 327 -10.25 -59.94 -39.43
C GLY A 327 -9.35 -61.13 -39.07
N LEU A 328 -9.25 -61.49 -37.78
CA LEU A 328 -8.56 -62.70 -37.35
C LEU A 328 -9.33 -63.97 -37.77
N LYS A 329 -10.65 -64.00 -37.51
CA LYS A 329 -11.54 -65.10 -37.92
C LYS A 329 -11.54 -65.32 -39.43
N GLU A 330 -11.53 -64.24 -40.21
CA GLU A 330 -11.44 -64.33 -41.67
C GLU A 330 -10.11 -64.93 -42.14
N ARG A 331 -8.98 -64.52 -41.52
CA ARG A 331 -7.66 -65.11 -41.80
C ARG A 331 -7.62 -66.60 -41.49
N GLU A 332 -8.13 -67.01 -40.32
CA GLU A 332 -8.23 -68.44 -39.96
C GLU A 332 -9.10 -69.23 -40.94
N TRP A 333 -10.24 -68.66 -41.36
CA TRP A 333 -11.14 -69.29 -42.32
C TRP A 333 -10.46 -69.48 -43.69
N ARG A 334 -9.73 -68.48 -44.17
CA ARG A 334 -8.92 -68.58 -45.40
C ARG A 334 -7.85 -69.67 -45.29
N GLU A 335 -7.17 -69.76 -44.15
CA GLU A 335 -6.16 -70.81 -43.92
C GLU A 335 -6.78 -72.22 -43.92
N LYS A 336 -7.94 -72.39 -43.26
CA LYS A 336 -8.70 -73.66 -43.28
C LYS A 336 -9.11 -74.06 -44.70
N LEU A 337 -9.55 -73.11 -45.53
CA LEU A 337 -9.86 -73.36 -46.94
C LEU A 337 -8.64 -73.81 -47.73
N MET A 338 -7.50 -73.13 -47.56
CA MET A 338 -6.24 -73.50 -48.22
C MET A 338 -5.82 -74.94 -47.86
N LYS A 339 -5.83 -75.28 -46.56
CA LYS A 339 -5.55 -76.65 -46.09
C LYS A 339 -6.52 -77.69 -46.67
N LYS A 340 -7.81 -77.34 -46.83
CA LYS A 340 -8.82 -78.22 -47.46
C LYS A 340 -8.52 -78.45 -48.94
N ARG A 341 -8.13 -77.39 -49.67
CA ARG A 341 -7.73 -77.48 -51.09
C ARG A 341 -6.49 -78.36 -51.26
N GLU A 342 -5.46 -78.17 -50.45
CA GLU A 342 -4.24 -79.01 -50.46
C GLU A 342 -4.54 -80.49 -50.15
N LYS A 343 -5.39 -80.77 -49.16
CA LYS A 343 -5.84 -82.14 -48.87
C LYS A 343 -6.59 -82.75 -50.06
N GLY A 344 -7.42 -81.97 -50.75
CA GLY A 344 -8.12 -82.37 -51.97
C GLY A 344 -7.15 -82.73 -53.09
N GLU A 345 -6.14 -81.89 -53.33
CA GLU A 345 -5.09 -82.14 -54.32
C GLU A 345 -4.25 -83.38 -53.98
N ARG A 346 -3.86 -83.57 -52.72
CA ARG A 346 -3.17 -84.79 -52.25
C ARG A 346 -4.02 -86.04 -52.48
N LYS A 347 -5.32 -86.00 -52.18
CA LYS A 347 -6.25 -87.10 -52.46
C LYS A 347 -6.40 -87.37 -53.96
N LYS A 348 -6.45 -86.33 -54.79
CA LYS A 348 -6.50 -86.46 -56.27
C LYS A 348 -5.24 -87.13 -56.80
N LYS A 349 -4.05 -86.66 -56.40
CA LYS A 349 -2.75 -87.28 -56.73
C LYS A 349 -2.69 -88.73 -56.24
N GLY A 350 -3.20 -89.03 -55.05
CA GLY A 350 -3.28 -90.39 -54.54
C GLY A 350 -4.22 -91.31 -55.34
N ARG A 351 -5.35 -90.79 -55.83
CA ARG A 351 -6.28 -91.52 -56.72
C ARG A 351 -5.67 -91.75 -58.10
N GLU A 352 -4.97 -90.76 -58.66
CA GLU A 352 -4.23 -90.89 -59.93
C GLU A 352 -3.17 -91.99 -59.83
N ARG A 353 -2.34 -91.96 -58.78
CA ARG A 353 -1.35 -93.03 -58.51
C ARG A 353 -1.97 -94.42 -58.35
N ARG A 354 -3.16 -94.53 -57.74
CA ARG A 354 -3.89 -95.80 -57.62
C ARG A 354 -4.49 -96.29 -58.94
N LYS A 355 -4.91 -95.37 -59.82
CA LYS A 355 -5.38 -95.71 -61.18
C LYS A 355 -4.23 -96.17 -62.07
N GLU A 356 -3.07 -95.54 -61.92
CA GLU A 356 -1.84 -95.89 -62.63
C GLU A 356 -1.33 -97.28 -62.25
N LYS A 357 -1.39 -97.66 -60.96
CA LYS A 357 -1.04 -99.02 -60.49
C LYS A 357 -2.02 -100.14 -60.86
N LYS A 358 -3.20 -99.82 -61.43
CA LYS A 358 -4.22 -100.80 -61.83
C LYS A 358 -4.26 -101.03 -63.35
N ARG A 359 -3.52 -100.25 -64.12
CA ARG A 359 -3.13 -100.55 -65.49
C ARG A 359 -1.83 -101.33 -65.44
#